data_AF-A0A117IG82-F1
#
_entry.id   AF-A0A117IG82-F1
#
_cell.length_a   1.000
_cell.length_b   1.000
_cell.length_c   1.000
_cell.angle_alpha   90.00
_cell.angle_beta   90.00
_cell.angle_gamma   90.00
#
_symmetry.space_group_name_H-M   'P 1'
#
loop_
_entity.id
_entity.type
_entity.pdbx_description
1 polymer ?
#
loop_
_entity_poly.entity_id
_entity_poly.type
_entity_poly.pdbx_seq_one_letter_code
_entity_poly.pdbx_strand_id
1 'polypeptide(L)' 'MTIKVENAYSDGHESEQVETIQVLPFEDLEELWEQLHEFTGDGHGIGNNLGYCYTVTILASPDFLELVGKSNEWVGA' A
#
# COMPACT_ATOMS: atom_id res chain seq x y z
N MET A 1 6.43 11.24 -1.78
CA MET A 1 5.49 10.87 -0.70
C MET A 1 6.13 9.79 0.15
N THR A 2 5.88 9.76 1.46
CA THR A 2 6.31 8.66 2.34
C THR A 2 5.09 7.86 2.76
N ILE A 3 5.13 6.55 2.57
CA ILE A 3 4.05 5.61 2.89
C ILE A 3 4.55 4.51 3.82
N LYS A 4 3.62 3.94 4.60
CA LYS A 4 3.77 2.67 5.31
C LYS A 4 2.98 1.62 4.55
N VAL A 5 3.58 0.48 4.28
CA VAL A 5 2.95 -0.68 3.66
C VAL A 5 2.94 -1.82 4.68
N GLU A 6 1.77 -2.40 4.89
CA GLU A 6 1.55 -3.56 5.75
C GLU A 6 0.94 -4.68 4.91
N ASN A 7 1.52 -5.87 4.98
CA ASN A 7 1.01 -7.06 4.31
C ASN A 7 0.69 -8.12 5.34
N ALA A 8 -0.47 -8.76 5.21
CA ALA A 8 -0.85 -9.94 5.95
C ALA A 8 -1.35 -11.02 4.99
N TYR A 9 -1.00 -12.27 5.27
CA TYR A 9 -1.35 -13.42 4.44
C TYR A 9 -2.12 -14.47 5.24
N SER A 10 -2.93 -15.28 4.56
CA SER A 10 -3.78 -16.29 5.20
C SER A 10 -3.02 -17.38 5.97
N ASP A 11 -1.73 -17.56 5.70
CA ASP A 11 -0.86 -18.49 6.41
C ASP A 11 -0.26 -17.90 7.72
N GLY A 12 -0.61 -16.65 8.03
CA GLY A 12 -0.15 -15.93 9.22
C GLY A 12 1.17 -15.19 9.02
N HIS A 13 1.72 -15.14 7.80
CA HIS A 13 2.83 -14.26 7.50
C HIS A 13 2.39 -12.79 7.48
N GLU A 14 3.20 -11.92 8.09
CA GLU A 14 2.98 -10.48 8.15
C GLU A 14 4.30 -9.75 7.87
N SER A 15 4.22 -8.62 7.16
CA SER A 15 5.36 -7.72 6.94
C SER A 15 4.95 -6.25 6.98
N GLU A 16 5.89 -5.39 7.39
CA GLU A 16 5.73 -3.95 7.42
C GLU A 16 6.98 -3.27 6.84
N GLN A 17 6.78 -2.25 6.01
CA GLN A 17 7.86 -1.41 5.47
C GLN A 17 7.42 0.04 5.34
N VAL A 18 8.39 0.95 5.43
CA VAL A 18 8.19 2.40 5.21
C VAL A 18 9.07 2.82 4.04
N GLU A 19 8.45 3.47 3.05
CA GLU A 19 9.13 3.85 1.82
C GLU A 19 8.85 5.29 1.42
N THR A 20 9.85 5.91 0.78
CA THR A 20 9.68 7.21 0.13
C THR A 20 9.64 7.00 -1.37
N ILE A 21 8.50 7.32 -1.97
CA ILE A 21 8.16 7.04 -3.35
C ILE A 21 7.88 8.32 -4.13
N GLN A 22 7.99 8.21 -5.45
CA GLN A 22 7.49 9.20 -6.39
C GLN A 22 6.11 8.75 -6.87
N VAL A 23 5.15 9.66 -6.88
CA VAL A 23 3.80 9.42 -7.35
C VAL A 23 3.63 10.23 -8.64
N LEU A 24 3.04 9.63 -9.67
CA LEU A 24 2.70 10.35 -10.89
C LEU A 24 1.55 11.32 -10.60
N PRO A 25 1.34 12.36 -11.42
CA PRO A 25 0.13 13.17 -11.33
C PRO A 25 -1.12 12.28 -11.36
N PHE A 26 -2.10 12.57 -10.50
CA PHE A 26 -3.38 11.88 -10.39
C PHE A 26 -4.51 12.90 -10.31
N GLU A 27 -5.69 12.56 -10.83
CA GLU A 27 -6.88 13.41 -10.84
C GLU A 27 -7.68 13.29 -9.54
N ASP A 28 -7.68 12.10 -8.93
CA ASP A 28 -8.42 11.83 -7.70
C ASP A 28 -7.73 10.79 -6.79
N LEU A 29 -8.38 10.53 -5.65
CA LEU A 29 -7.86 9.64 -4.63
C LEU A 29 -7.87 8.16 -5.05
N GLU A 30 -8.77 7.76 -5.95
CA GLU A 30 -8.85 6.39 -6.45
C GLU A 30 -7.65 6.08 -7.34
N GLU A 31 -7.31 6.99 -8.27
CA GLU A 31 -6.12 6.87 -9.11
C GLU A 31 -4.82 6.86 -8.27
N LEU A 32 -4.77 7.65 -7.20
CA LEU A 32 -3.66 7.58 -6.24
C LEU A 32 -3.56 6.18 -5.62
N TRP A 33 -4.67 5.62 -5.15
CA TRP A 33 -4.65 4.28 -4.53
C TRP A 33 -4.23 3.20 -5.53
N GLU A 34 -4.67 3.28 -6.78
CA GLU A 34 -4.21 2.36 -7.84
C GLU A 34 -2.70 2.39 -8.01
N GLN A 35 -2.09 3.59 -8.02
CA GLN A 35 -0.62 3.71 -8.06
C GLN A 35 0.04 3.14 -6.80
N LEU A 36 -0.53 3.39 -5.61
CA LEU A 36 0.05 2.93 -4.35
C LEU A 36 -0.05 1.41 -4.15
N HIS A 37 -0.99 0.75 -4.81
CA HIS A 37 -1.14 -0.70 -4.77
C HIS A 37 0.10 -1.43 -5.32
N GLU A 38 0.84 -0.83 -6.26
CA GLU A 38 2.07 -1.42 -6.82
C GLU A 38 3.19 -1.64 -5.79
N PHE A 39 3.14 -0.94 -4.65
CA PHE A 39 4.10 -1.08 -3.56
C PHE A 39 3.69 -2.13 -2.52
N THR A 40 2.52 -2.76 -2.69
CA THR A 40 2.01 -3.80 -1.80
C THR A 40 2.52 -5.19 -2.19
N GLY A 41 2.48 -6.10 -1.22
CA GLY A 41 3.03 -7.44 -1.37
C GLY A 41 4.55 -7.47 -1.25
N ASP A 42 5.06 -8.41 -0.47
CA ASP A 42 6.50 -8.61 -0.25
C ASP A 42 7.07 -9.81 -1.04
N GLY A 43 6.24 -10.40 -1.90
CA GLY A 43 6.57 -11.58 -2.70
C GLY A 43 6.33 -12.93 -1.99
N HIS A 44 5.90 -12.94 -0.72
CA HIS A 44 5.67 -14.18 0.04
C HIS A 44 4.62 -15.11 -0.62
N GLY A 45 3.56 -14.54 -1.17
CA GLY A 45 2.51 -15.27 -1.89
C GLY A 45 2.87 -15.71 -3.31
N ILE A 46 4.06 -15.40 -3.84
CA ILE A 46 4.38 -15.73 -5.24
C ILE A 46 4.39 -17.26 -5.44
N GLY A 47 3.57 -17.72 -6.39
CA GLY A 47 3.46 -19.15 -6.74
C GLY A 47 2.50 -19.94 -5.87
N ASN A 48 1.85 -19.32 -4.88
CA ASN A 48 0.81 -19.92 -4.06
C ASN A 48 -0.43 -19.01 -4.04
N ASN A 49 -1.62 -19.60 -3.98
CA ASN A 49 -2.82 -18.81 -3.68
C ASN A 49 -2.89 -18.65 -2.15
N LEU A 50 -2.24 -17.61 -1.65
CA LEU A 50 -2.39 -17.15 -0.28
C LEU A 50 -3.32 -15.93 -0.33
N GLY A 51 -4.42 -16.00 0.42
CA GLY A 51 -5.24 -14.82 0.62
C GLY A 51 -4.40 -13.70 1.21
N TYR A 52 -4.67 -12.47 0.81
CA TYR A 52 -3.91 -11.30 1.21
C TYR A 52 -4.80 -10.21 1.79
N CYS A 53 -4.22 -9.44 2.71
CA CYS A 53 -4.71 -8.16 3.18
C CYS A 53 -3.54 -7.18 3.15
N TYR A 54 -3.60 -6.19 2.27
CA TYR A 54 -2.59 -5.15 2.12
C TYR A 54 -3.14 -3.83 2.60
N THR A 55 -2.41 -3.11 3.44
CA THR A 55 -2.77 -1.77 3.86
C THR A 55 -1.64 -0.80 3.52
N VAL A 56 -1.99 0.31 2.89
CA VAL A 56 -1.08 1.44 2.71
C VAL A 56 -1.57 2.62 3.52
N THR A 57 -0.68 3.25 4.29
CA THR A 57 -0.94 4.50 5.03
C THR A 57 0.02 5.59 4.60
N ILE A 58 -0.49 6.78 4.28
CA ILE A 58 0.34 7.92 3.89
C ILE A 58 0.89 8.61 5.14
N LEU A 59 2.20 8.59 5.33
CA LEU A 59 2.88 9.20 6.49
C LEU A 59 3.31 10.65 6.24
N ALA A 60 3.69 10.97 5.00
CA ALA A 60 4.06 12.34 4.62
C ALA A 60 3.79 12.60 3.13
N SER A 61 3.17 13.74 2.84
CA SER A 61 2.92 14.19 1.46
C SER A 61 3.18 15.70 1.37
N PRO A 62 4.37 16.13 0.89
CA PRO A 62 4.74 17.53 0.84
C PRO A 62 3.78 18.40 0.03
N ASP A 63 3.25 17.85 -1.06
CA ASP A 63 2.40 18.58 -2.01
C ASP A 63 0.90 18.52 -1.64
N PHE A 64 0.50 17.55 -0.80
CA PHE A 64 -0.90 17.28 -0.43
C PHE A 64 -1.02 16.88 1.04
N LEU A 65 -0.97 17.86 1.94
CA LEU A 65 -0.96 17.62 3.40
C LEU A 65 -2.22 16.92 3.90
N GLU A 66 -3.36 17.10 3.23
CA GLU A 66 -4.64 16.47 3.53
C GLU A 66 -4.64 14.95 3.35
N LEU A 67 -3.63 14.40 2.67
CA LEU A 67 -3.47 12.96 2.49
C LEU A 67 -2.82 12.28 3.69
N VAL A 68 -2.10 13.03 4.54
CA VAL A 68 -1.38 12.46 5.68
C VAL A 68 -2.37 11.81 6.65
N GLY A 69 -2.12 10.54 6.97
CA GLY A 69 -2.96 9.71 7.83
C GLY A 69 -4.10 8.98 7.10
N LYS A 70 -4.30 9.21 5.80
CA LYS A 70 -5.21 8.37 5.01
C LYS A 70 -4.60 7.00 4.78
N SER A 71 -5.47 5.99 4.79
CA SER A 71 -5.11 4.62 4.45
C SER A 71 -6.10 4.02 3.47
N ASN A 72 -5.64 2.99 2.75
CA ASN A 72 -6.47 2.13 1.95
C ASN A 72 -6.08 0.66 2.17
N GLU A 73 -7.07 -0.22 2.14
CA GLU A 73 -6.92 -1.66 2.34
C GLU A 73 -7.39 -2.40 1.08
N TRP A 74 -6.62 -3.41 0.67
CA TRP A 74 -6.98 -4.35 -0.40
C TRP A 74 -6.99 -5.76 0.15
N VAL A 75 -8.05 -6.50 -0.13
CA VAL A 75 -8.19 -7.91 0.25
C VAL A 75 -8.43 -8.78 -0.99
N GLY A 76 -7.86 -9.97 -1.01
CA GLY A 76 -8.03 -10.91 -2.13
C GLY A 76 -7.54 -12.32 -1.83
N ALA A 77 -7.68 -13.20 -2.83
CA ALA A 77 -7.22 -14.59 -2.84
C ALA A 77 -6.84 -15.02 -4.26
#